data_AF-A0A533BLU7-F1
#
_entry.id   AF-A0A533BLU7-F1
#
_cell.length_a   1.000
_cell.length_b   1.000
_cell.length_c   1.000
_cell.angle_alpha   90.00
_cell.angle_beta   90.00
_cell.angle_gamma   90.00
#
_symmetry.space_group_name_H-M   'P 1'
#
loop_
_entity.id
_entity.type
_entity.pdbx_description
1 polymer ?
#
loop_
_entity_poly.entity_id
_entity_poly.type
_entity_poly.pdbx_seq_one_letter_code
_entity_poly.pdbx_strand_id
1 'polypeptide(L)'
;MVDIFAAAGLKKPDLSILSDEFLAEVRGMPQRNLAVELLRKLLAGEIKARSKRNVVQARSFADLLEQAIKKYQNRAIETAQVIEELIGLAKDMRSAHTRGETLGLTEDELAFYDALETNDSAVKVLGEPTLTKIARELAEMVKKNVTIDWTVRENVRAQLRVLVKRILRKYGYPPDKQEQATKIVLEQAEVLSEMWAVG
;
A
#
# COMPACT_ATOMS: atom_id res chain seq x y z
N MET A 1 -6.99 -13.73 -26.37
CA MET A 1 -7.54 -13.03 -25.17
C MET A 1 -7.80 -11.60 -25.62
N VAL A 2 -9.05 -11.11 -25.58
CA VAL A 2 -9.38 -9.75 -26.05
C VAL A 2 -8.77 -8.72 -25.10
N ASP A 3 -8.00 -7.78 -25.63
CA ASP A 3 -7.47 -6.65 -24.87
C ASP A 3 -8.65 -5.74 -24.49
N ILE A 4 -9.01 -5.76 -23.20
CA ILE A 4 -10.18 -5.04 -22.68
C ILE A 4 -10.05 -3.52 -22.86
N PHE A 5 -8.81 -3.01 -22.94
CA PHE A 5 -8.53 -1.60 -23.24
C PHE A 5 -8.80 -1.30 -24.70
N ALA A 6 -8.30 -2.16 -25.61
CA ALA A 6 -8.57 -2.02 -27.03
C ALA A 6 -10.08 -2.17 -27.36
N ALA A 7 -10.78 -3.07 -26.68
CA ALA A 7 -12.23 -3.26 -26.82
C ALA A 7 -13.04 -2.06 -26.31
N ALA A 8 -12.49 -1.27 -25.40
CA ALA A 8 -13.07 -0.03 -24.89
C ALA A 8 -12.64 1.21 -25.71
N GLY A 9 -11.83 1.05 -26.75
CA GLY A 9 -11.28 2.16 -27.54
C GLY A 9 -10.16 2.95 -26.85
N LEU A 10 -9.57 2.39 -25.79
CA LEU A 10 -8.53 3.02 -24.97
C LEU A 10 -7.14 2.62 -25.48
N LYS A 11 -6.23 3.60 -25.65
CA LYS A 11 -4.81 3.31 -25.92
C LYS A 11 -4.18 2.63 -24.70
N LYS A 12 -3.24 1.69 -24.94
CA LYS A 12 -2.45 1.06 -23.86
C LYS A 12 -1.76 2.15 -23.04
N PRO A 13 -2.04 2.25 -21.72
CA PRO A 13 -1.56 3.38 -20.94
C PRO A 13 -0.11 3.17 -20.49
N ASP A 14 0.69 4.23 -20.61
CA ASP A 14 1.97 4.39 -19.90
C ASP A 14 1.73 5.31 -18.69
N LEU A 15 2.28 4.92 -17.53
CA LEU A 15 2.48 5.59 -16.21
C LEU A 15 1.42 6.58 -15.63
N SER A 16 0.33 6.87 -16.32
CA SER A 16 -0.76 7.79 -15.94
C SER A 16 -2.09 7.04 -15.71
N ILE A 17 -1.98 5.80 -15.22
CA ILE A 17 -3.04 4.75 -15.20
C ILE A 17 -4.30 5.12 -14.41
N LEU A 18 -4.29 6.22 -13.66
CA LEU A 18 -5.44 6.74 -12.92
C LEU A 18 -5.58 8.25 -13.07
N SER A 19 -5.24 8.86 -14.22
CA SER A 19 -5.38 10.32 -14.40
C SER A 19 -6.83 10.77 -14.25
N ASP A 20 -7.04 12.05 -13.90
CA ASP A 20 -8.40 12.57 -13.74
C ASP A 20 -9.18 12.57 -15.05
N GLU A 21 -8.47 12.77 -16.18
CA GLU A 21 -9.03 12.67 -17.53
C GLU A 21 -9.50 11.24 -17.82
N PHE A 22 -8.65 10.23 -17.55
CA PHE A 22 -9.01 8.83 -17.74
C PHE A 22 -10.20 8.41 -16.87
N LEU A 23 -10.20 8.79 -15.60
CA LEU A 23 -11.31 8.48 -14.69
C LEU A 23 -12.62 9.16 -15.14
N ALA A 24 -12.54 10.35 -15.72
CA ALA A 24 -13.69 11.04 -16.30
C ALA A 24 -14.22 10.33 -17.57
N GLU A 25 -13.32 9.85 -18.45
CA GLU A 25 -13.71 9.05 -19.62
C GLU A 25 -14.42 7.75 -19.19
N VAL A 26 -13.85 7.03 -18.23
CA VAL A 26 -14.42 5.78 -17.71
C VAL A 26 -15.78 6.02 -17.03
N ARG A 27 -15.92 7.12 -16.29
CA ARG A 27 -17.20 7.55 -15.71
C ARG A 27 -18.27 7.81 -16.78
N GLY A 28 -17.87 8.30 -17.95
CA GLY A 28 -18.76 8.61 -19.09
C GLY A 28 -19.13 7.41 -19.96
N MET A 29 -18.52 6.24 -19.76
CA MET A 29 -18.72 5.08 -20.63
C MET A 29 -20.20 4.62 -20.68
N PRO A 30 -20.77 4.42 -21.89
CA PRO A 30 -22.13 3.87 -22.02
C PRO A 30 -22.23 2.46 -21.44
N GLN A 31 -21.18 1.65 -21.61
CA GLN A 31 -21.09 0.28 -21.11
C GLN A 31 -20.60 0.28 -19.66
N ARG A 32 -21.52 0.51 -18.72
CA ARG A 32 -21.21 0.61 -17.28
C ARG A 32 -20.53 -0.63 -16.69
N ASN A 33 -20.95 -1.83 -17.12
CA ASN A 33 -20.34 -3.08 -16.65
C ASN A 33 -18.89 -3.23 -17.14
N LEU A 34 -18.61 -2.73 -18.35
CA LEU A 34 -17.24 -2.71 -18.87
C LEU A 34 -16.38 -1.71 -18.08
N ALA A 35 -16.92 -0.55 -17.70
CA ALA A 35 -16.23 0.42 -16.85
C ALA A 35 -15.83 -0.17 -15.49
N VAL A 36 -16.74 -0.91 -14.84
CA VAL A 36 -16.45 -1.62 -13.58
C VAL A 36 -15.32 -2.64 -13.75
N GLU A 37 -15.38 -3.49 -14.78
CA GLU A 37 -14.33 -4.51 -15.02
C GLU A 37 -12.98 -3.88 -15.37
N LEU A 38 -12.98 -2.77 -16.11
CA LEU A 38 -11.78 -2.00 -16.45
C LEU A 38 -11.12 -1.43 -15.19
N LEU A 39 -11.88 -0.69 -14.37
CA LEU A 39 -11.38 -0.12 -13.11
C LEU A 39 -10.91 -1.22 -12.17
N ARG A 40 -11.65 -2.33 -12.04
CA ARG A 40 -11.23 -3.46 -11.20
C ARG A 40 -9.87 -4.00 -11.61
N LYS A 41 -9.65 -4.24 -12.91
CA LYS A 41 -8.39 -4.78 -13.41
C LYS A 41 -7.23 -3.81 -13.22
N LEU A 42 -7.46 -2.51 -13.48
CA LEU A 42 -6.45 -1.47 -13.28
C LEU A 42 -6.05 -1.35 -11.82
N LEU A 43 -7.03 -1.19 -10.93
CA LEU A 43 -6.79 -1.07 -9.49
C LEU A 43 -6.12 -2.31 -8.93
N ALA A 44 -6.54 -3.51 -9.31
CA ALA A 44 -5.88 -4.75 -8.90
C ALA A 44 -4.42 -4.83 -9.37
N GLY A 45 -4.12 -4.34 -10.59
CA GLY A 45 -2.76 -4.25 -11.10
C GLY A 45 -1.89 -3.29 -10.29
N GLU A 46 -2.40 -2.11 -9.99
CA GLU A 46 -1.71 -1.09 -9.19
C GLU A 46 -1.50 -1.56 -7.74
N ILE A 47 -2.51 -2.18 -7.12
CA ILE A 47 -2.38 -2.78 -5.78
C ILE A 47 -1.28 -3.83 -5.77
N LYS A 48 -1.19 -4.68 -6.81
CA LYS A 48 -0.15 -5.70 -6.94
C LYS A 48 1.25 -5.10 -7.16
N ALA A 49 1.35 -3.99 -7.89
CA ALA A 49 2.61 -3.27 -8.01
C ALA A 49 3.04 -2.70 -6.66
N ARG A 50 2.11 -2.05 -5.96
CA ARG A 50 2.32 -1.46 -4.63
C ARG A 50 2.64 -2.47 -3.55
N SER A 51 2.08 -3.69 -3.61
CA SER A 51 2.33 -4.73 -2.61
C SER A 51 3.79 -5.16 -2.53
N LYS A 52 4.60 -4.89 -3.56
CA LYS A 52 6.05 -5.12 -3.57
C LYS A 52 6.84 -4.08 -2.77
N ARG A 53 6.20 -2.97 -2.37
CA ARG A 53 6.82 -1.87 -1.63
C ARG A 53 6.13 -1.55 -0.32
N ASN A 54 4.81 -1.57 -0.26
CA ASN A 54 4.03 -1.20 0.92
C ASN A 54 2.90 -2.21 1.15
N VAL A 55 3.11 -3.14 2.08
CA VAL A 55 2.16 -4.23 2.35
C VAL A 55 0.89 -3.74 3.02
N VAL A 56 0.98 -2.68 3.82
CA VAL A 56 -0.14 -2.15 4.59
C VAL A 56 -1.12 -1.43 3.68
N GLN A 57 -0.63 -0.50 2.85
CA GLN A 57 -1.49 0.18 1.89
C GLN A 57 -2.08 -0.82 0.89
N ALA A 58 -1.28 -1.75 0.37
CA ALA A 58 -1.78 -2.73 -0.59
C ALA A 58 -2.93 -3.57 -0.02
N ARG A 59 -2.84 -3.99 1.25
CA ARG A 59 -3.94 -4.70 1.94
C ARG A 59 -5.18 -3.84 2.10
N SER A 60 -5.02 -2.63 2.62
CA SER A 60 -6.15 -1.69 2.81
C SER A 60 -6.89 -1.43 1.49
N PHE A 61 -6.15 -1.16 0.40
CA PHE A 61 -6.76 -0.95 -0.91
C PHE A 61 -7.37 -2.22 -1.51
N ALA A 62 -6.76 -3.39 -1.28
CA ALA A 62 -7.34 -4.67 -1.68
C ALA A 62 -8.69 -4.92 -1.00
N ASP A 63 -8.78 -4.65 0.30
CA ASP A 63 -10.01 -4.81 1.07
C ASP A 63 -11.10 -3.85 0.58
N LEU A 64 -10.77 -2.58 0.32
CA LEU A 64 -11.72 -1.60 -0.24
C LEU A 64 -12.20 -2.00 -1.64
N LEU A 65 -11.29 -2.47 -2.50
CA LEU A 65 -11.63 -2.97 -3.83
C LEU A 65 -12.59 -4.17 -3.72
N GLU A 66 -12.27 -5.14 -2.87
CA GLU A 66 -13.09 -6.33 -2.67
C GLU A 66 -14.49 -5.96 -2.15
N GLN A 67 -14.59 -5.01 -1.21
CA GLN A 67 -15.86 -4.52 -0.70
C GLN A 67 -16.72 -3.88 -1.80
N ALA A 68 -16.14 -2.99 -2.62
CA ALA A 68 -16.86 -2.37 -3.74
C ALA A 68 -17.38 -3.41 -4.75
N ILE A 69 -16.55 -4.40 -5.07
CA ILE A 69 -16.92 -5.49 -5.99
C ILE A 69 -17.98 -6.42 -5.39
N LYS A 70 -17.92 -6.71 -4.09
CA LYS A 70 -18.97 -7.49 -3.40
C LYS A 70 -20.32 -6.79 -3.46
N LYS A 71 -20.36 -5.47 -3.22
CA LYS A 71 -21.60 -4.68 -3.34
C LYS A 71 -22.16 -4.73 -4.76
N TYR A 72 -21.30 -4.67 -5.78
CA TYR A 72 -21.69 -4.83 -7.19
C TYR A 72 -22.28 -6.22 -7.48
N GLN A 73 -21.57 -7.29 -7.09
CA GLN A 73 -21.99 -8.68 -7.34
C GLN A 73 -23.32 -9.01 -6.67
N ASN A 74 -23.52 -8.51 -5.46
CA ASN A 74 -24.75 -8.72 -4.69
C ASN A 74 -25.89 -7.78 -5.12
N ARG A 75 -25.66 -6.91 -6.13
CA ARG A 75 -26.59 -5.85 -6.57
C ARG A 75 -27.07 -4.98 -5.39
N ALA A 76 -26.20 -4.80 -4.40
CA ALA A 76 -26.50 -4.04 -3.18
C ALA A 76 -26.56 -2.53 -3.44
N ILE A 77 -25.91 -2.08 -4.53
CA ILE A 77 -25.89 -0.69 -5.00
C ILE A 77 -25.98 -0.65 -6.53
N GLU A 78 -26.31 0.52 -7.08
CA GLU A 78 -26.34 0.74 -8.52
C GLU A 78 -24.93 0.66 -9.14
N THR A 79 -24.82 0.20 -10.39
CA THR A 79 -23.54 0.13 -11.11
C THR A 79 -22.84 1.49 -11.19
N ALA A 80 -23.60 2.59 -11.30
CA ALA A 80 -23.04 3.94 -11.29
C ALA A 80 -22.35 4.26 -9.95
N GLN A 81 -22.95 3.84 -8.83
CA GLN A 81 -22.37 4.03 -7.50
C GLN A 81 -21.09 3.18 -7.32
N VAL A 82 -21.04 1.96 -7.84
CA VAL A 82 -19.83 1.13 -7.85
C VAL A 82 -18.70 1.84 -8.60
N ILE A 83 -19.00 2.43 -9.76
CA ILE A 83 -18.01 3.18 -10.55
C ILE A 83 -17.46 4.35 -9.75
N GLU A 84 -18.30 5.10 -9.04
CA GLU A 84 -17.83 6.19 -8.17
C GLU A 84 -16.99 5.69 -6.99
N GLU A 85 -17.34 4.57 -6.35
CA GLU A 85 -16.50 3.96 -5.30
C GLU A 85 -15.12 3.55 -5.83
N LEU A 86 -15.07 2.96 -7.03
CA LEU A 86 -13.80 2.57 -7.67
C LEU A 86 -12.96 3.78 -8.12
N ILE A 87 -13.61 4.85 -8.60
CA ILE A 87 -12.93 6.12 -8.93
C ILE A 87 -12.40 6.78 -7.65
N GLY A 88 -13.16 6.76 -6.56
CA GLY A 88 -12.71 7.23 -5.25
C GLY A 88 -11.45 6.49 -4.80
N LEU A 89 -11.49 5.16 -4.84
CA LEU A 89 -10.34 4.33 -4.52
C LEU A 89 -9.12 4.66 -5.40
N ALA A 90 -9.31 4.88 -6.71
CA ALA A 90 -8.24 5.29 -7.60
C ALA A 90 -7.57 6.60 -7.15
N LYS A 91 -8.36 7.58 -6.70
CA LYS A 91 -7.86 8.87 -6.20
C LYS A 91 -7.13 8.70 -4.87
N ASP A 92 -7.66 7.90 -3.96
CA ASP A 92 -7.03 7.65 -2.67
C ASP A 92 -5.64 7.01 -2.83
N MET A 93 -5.51 6.05 -3.76
CA MET A 93 -4.22 5.43 -4.10
C MET A 93 -3.19 6.44 -4.63
N ARG A 94 -3.65 7.45 -5.36
CA ARG A 94 -2.84 8.53 -5.93
C ARG A 94 -2.40 9.52 -4.85
N SER A 95 -3.33 9.93 -3.99
CA SER A 95 -3.03 10.78 -2.84
C SER A 95 -2.07 10.10 -1.86
N ALA A 96 -2.19 8.79 -1.66
CA ALA A 96 -1.29 8.03 -0.80
C ALA A 96 0.17 8.08 -1.28
N HIS A 97 0.43 8.26 -2.58
CA HIS A 97 1.76 8.48 -3.12
C HIS A 97 2.30 9.88 -2.75
N THR A 98 1.48 10.93 -2.95
CA THR A 98 1.84 12.32 -2.61
C THR A 98 2.06 12.57 -1.11
N ARG A 99 1.49 11.72 -0.24
CA ARG A 99 1.68 11.81 1.21
C ARG A 99 3.13 11.60 1.63
N GLY A 100 3.87 10.72 0.94
CA GLY A 100 5.31 10.53 1.20
C GLY A 100 6.10 11.83 1.01
N GLU A 101 5.83 12.55 -0.08
CA GLU A 101 6.47 13.84 -0.38
C GLU A 101 6.16 14.90 0.69
N THR A 102 4.90 14.95 1.15
CA THR A 102 4.46 15.91 2.18
C THR A 102 5.15 15.65 3.53
N LEU A 103 5.35 14.38 3.89
CA LEU A 103 6.06 13.99 5.12
C LEU A 103 7.58 14.01 4.98
N GLY A 104 8.10 14.31 3.78
CA GLY A 104 9.53 14.21 3.47
C GLY A 104 10.08 12.79 3.69
N LEU A 105 9.28 11.77 3.37
CA LEU A 105 9.65 10.36 3.47
C LEU A 105 9.85 9.78 2.07
N THR A 106 10.88 8.95 1.93
CA THR A 106 11.03 8.09 0.74
C THR A 106 9.93 7.01 0.71
N GLU A 107 9.73 6.34 -0.43
CA GLU A 107 8.71 5.27 -0.54
C GLU A 107 8.93 4.15 0.49
N ASP A 108 10.19 3.78 0.73
CA ASP A 108 10.56 2.72 1.67
C ASP A 108 10.26 3.17 3.11
N GLU A 109 10.58 4.42 3.46
CA GLU A 109 10.28 4.99 4.78
C GLU A 109 8.77 5.17 5.00
N LEU A 110 8.03 5.60 3.98
CA LEU A 110 6.57 5.71 4.03
C LEU A 110 5.93 4.33 4.30
N ALA A 111 6.48 3.27 3.74
CA ALA A 111 5.99 1.91 4.00
C ALA A 111 6.17 1.49 5.47
N PHE A 112 7.29 1.85 6.10
CA PHE A 112 7.47 1.66 7.54
C PHE A 112 6.59 2.58 8.38
N TYR A 113 6.37 3.81 7.94
CA TYR A 113 5.46 4.74 8.59
C TYR A 113 4.03 4.16 8.63
N ASP A 114 3.54 3.66 7.50
CA ASP A 114 2.22 3.02 7.40
C ASP A 114 2.12 1.75 8.27
N ALA A 115 3.21 0.96 8.34
CA ALA A 115 3.30 -0.18 9.25
C ALA A 115 3.12 0.21 10.72
N LEU A 116 3.62 1.37 11.14
CA LEU A 116 3.48 1.87 12.49
C LEU A 116 2.08 2.47 12.76
N GLU A 117 1.45 3.06 11.75
CA GLU A 117 0.12 3.68 11.84
C GLU A 117 -1.01 2.65 12.02
N THR A 118 -0.83 1.40 11.61
CA THR A 118 -1.85 0.32 11.79
C THR A 118 -2.34 0.12 13.22
N ASN A 119 -1.62 0.65 14.21
CA ASN A 119 -2.06 0.72 15.59
C ASN A 119 -2.46 2.16 15.92
N ASP A 120 -3.71 2.54 15.62
CA ASP A 120 -4.27 3.90 15.77
C ASP A 120 -3.96 4.62 17.09
N SER A 121 -3.77 3.88 18.19
CA SER A 121 -3.40 4.43 19.49
C SER A 121 -1.97 4.97 19.54
N ALA A 122 -1.04 4.43 18.75
CA ALA A 122 0.34 4.88 18.69
C ALA A 122 0.47 6.26 18.04
N VAL A 123 -0.33 6.54 17.00
CA VAL A 123 -0.39 7.86 16.35
C VAL A 123 -0.86 8.92 17.34
N LYS A 124 -1.91 8.62 18.11
CA LYS A 124 -2.47 9.55 19.11
C LYS A 124 -1.51 9.85 20.26
N VAL A 125 -0.64 8.90 20.61
CA VAL A 125 0.29 9.01 21.75
C VAL A 125 1.63 9.64 21.36
N LEU A 126 2.19 9.24 20.21
CA LEU A 126 3.55 9.64 19.81
C LEU A 126 3.57 10.85 18.86
N GLY A 127 2.48 11.05 18.11
CA GLY A 127 2.37 12.05 17.07
C GLY A 127 3.16 11.72 15.80
N GLU A 128 2.78 12.38 14.70
CA GLU A 128 3.39 12.25 13.38
C GLU A 128 4.92 12.46 13.39
N PRO A 129 5.50 13.50 14.04
CA PRO A 129 6.94 13.74 13.97
C PRO A 129 7.78 12.61 14.57
N THR A 130 7.26 11.93 15.59
CA THR A 130 7.94 10.80 16.23
C THR A 130 7.84 9.56 15.35
N LEU A 131 6.67 9.29 14.78
CA LEU A 131 6.47 8.16 13.87
C LEU A 131 7.35 8.28 12.63
N THR A 132 7.48 9.48 12.06
CA THR A 132 8.40 9.75 10.94
C THR A 132 9.84 9.42 11.30
N LYS A 133 10.30 9.77 12.52
CA LYS A 133 11.66 9.41 12.99
C LYS A 133 11.83 7.90 13.14
N ILE A 134 10.84 7.21 13.72
CA ILE A 134 10.87 5.75 13.87
C ILE A 134 10.94 5.10 12.49
N ALA A 135 10.11 5.54 11.53
CA ALA A 135 10.05 5.00 10.18
C ALA A 135 11.40 5.12 9.45
N ARG A 136 12.05 6.29 9.53
CA ARG A 136 13.40 6.51 8.99
C ARG A 136 14.44 5.59 9.63
N GLU A 137 14.46 5.50 10.96
CA GLU A 137 15.42 4.66 11.67
C GLU A 137 15.19 3.16 11.37
N LEU A 138 13.93 2.73 11.21
CA LEU A 138 13.60 1.37 10.78
C LEU A 138 14.08 1.09 9.35
N ALA A 139 13.80 1.99 8.41
CA ALA A 139 14.22 1.83 7.01
C ALA A 139 15.74 1.72 6.90
N GLU A 140 16.48 2.62 7.56
CA GLU A 140 17.94 2.58 7.59
C GLU A 140 18.47 1.30 8.26
N MET A 141 17.87 0.88 9.38
CA MET A 141 18.27 -0.33 10.09
C MET A 141 18.08 -1.56 9.21
N VAL A 142 16.93 -1.69 8.55
CA VAL A 142 16.66 -2.81 7.65
C VAL A 142 17.67 -2.78 6.49
N LYS A 143 17.84 -1.65 5.80
CA LYS A 143 18.80 -1.52 4.68
C LYS A 143 20.22 -1.93 5.04
N LYS A 144 20.69 -1.63 6.26
CA LYS A 144 22.02 -2.06 6.75
C LYS A 144 22.13 -3.56 7.03
N ASN A 145 21.01 -4.23 7.31
CA ASN A 145 20.97 -5.66 7.64
C ASN A 145 20.57 -6.54 6.44
N VAL A 146 20.03 -5.97 5.36
CA VAL A 146 19.58 -6.69 4.15
C VAL A 146 20.73 -7.12 3.23
N THR A 147 21.89 -6.48 3.32
CA THR A 147 23.12 -6.89 2.60
C THR A 147 23.66 -8.26 3.05
N ILE A 148 23.04 -8.90 4.05
CA ILE A 148 23.39 -10.23 4.52
C ILE A 148 22.56 -11.26 3.76
N ASP A 149 23.26 -12.25 3.20
CA ASP A 149 22.71 -13.35 2.43
C ASP A 149 21.50 -14.00 3.16
N TRP A 150 20.34 -13.96 2.50
CA TRP A 150 19.03 -14.38 3.01
C TRP A 150 18.87 -15.90 3.17
N THR A 151 19.95 -16.65 2.97
CA THR A 151 20.04 -18.11 3.05
C THR A 151 19.74 -18.66 4.45
N VAL A 152 19.64 -17.83 5.50
CA VAL A 152 19.21 -18.23 6.86
C VAL A 152 18.03 -17.37 7.36
N ARG A 153 16.86 -17.54 6.74
CA ARG A 153 15.60 -16.80 6.99
C ARG A 153 15.21 -16.61 8.46
N GLU A 154 15.56 -17.54 9.34
CA GLU A 154 15.04 -17.52 10.72
C GLU A 154 15.91 -16.70 11.68
N ASN A 155 17.25 -16.77 11.54
CA ASN A 155 18.17 -16.02 12.41
C ASN A 155 18.12 -14.52 12.12
N VAL A 156 18.07 -14.12 10.85
CA VAL A 156 17.96 -12.70 10.44
C VAL A 156 16.63 -12.13 10.92
N ARG A 157 15.52 -12.85 10.74
CA ARG A 157 14.20 -12.42 11.24
C ARG A 157 14.20 -12.25 12.76
N ALA A 158 14.83 -13.17 13.51
CA ALA A 158 14.93 -13.06 14.96
C ALA A 158 15.76 -11.84 15.38
N GLN A 159 16.88 -11.57 14.71
CA GLN A 159 17.72 -10.39 14.96
C GLN A 159 16.98 -9.10 14.64
N LEU A 160 16.35 -9.00 13.45
CA LEU A 160 15.52 -7.85 13.06
C LEU A 160 14.41 -7.61 14.08
N ARG A 161 13.76 -8.67 14.58
CA ARG A 161 12.71 -8.55 15.61
C ARG A 161 13.21 -7.86 16.87
N VAL A 162 14.42 -8.22 17.33
CA VAL A 162 15.05 -7.60 18.51
C VAL A 162 15.37 -6.13 18.23
N LEU A 163 15.91 -5.82 17.04
CA LEU A 163 16.26 -4.44 16.65
C LEU A 163 15.00 -3.55 16.53
N VAL A 164 13.95 -4.03 15.87
CA VAL A 164 12.66 -3.34 15.76
C VAL A 164 12.11 -3.07 17.16
N LYS A 165 12.06 -4.07 18.04
CA LYS A 165 11.58 -3.88 19.42
C LYS A 165 12.40 -2.85 20.19
N ARG A 166 13.72 -2.81 19.98
CA ARG A 166 14.61 -1.82 20.60
C ARG A 166 14.29 -0.40 20.11
N ILE A 167 14.11 -0.21 18.80
CA ILE A 167 13.77 1.09 18.20
C ILE A 167 12.40 1.55 18.73
N LEU A 168 11.39 0.70 18.70
CA LEU A 168 10.05 1.04 19.22
C LEU A 168 10.11 1.50 20.69
N ARG A 169 10.87 0.81 21.55
CA ARG A 169 11.05 1.21 22.96
C ARG A 169 11.79 2.53 23.12
N LYS A 170 12.84 2.76 22.32
CA LYS A 170 13.63 4.00 22.35
C LYS A 170 12.76 5.25 22.15
N TYR A 171 11.73 5.15 21.32
CA TYR A 171 10.79 6.25 21.04
C TYR A 171 9.50 6.20 21.85
N GLY A 172 9.40 5.31 22.85
CA GLY A 172 8.24 5.25 23.74
C GLY A 172 7.00 4.62 23.11
N TYR A 173 7.13 3.79 22.08
CA TYR A 173 5.99 3.14 21.44
C TYR A 173 5.18 2.31 22.45
N PRO A 174 3.83 2.40 22.45
CA PRO A 174 3.00 1.72 23.44
C PRO A 174 3.28 0.21 23.51
N PRO A 175 3.58 -0.35 24.70
CA PRO A 175 4.00 -1.74 24.84
C PRO A 175 2.91 -2.73 24.47
N ASP A 176 1.64 -2.37 24.66
CA ASP A 176 0.45 -3.16 24.30
C ASP A 176 0.28 -3.33 22.77
N LYS A 177 0.84 -2.40 21.99
CA LYS A 177 0.81 -2.43 20.51
C LYS A 177 2.14 -2.85 19.89
N GLN A 178 3.19 -2.92 20.70
CA GLN A 178 4.56 -3.14 20.22
C GLN A 178 4.69 -4.47 19.47
N GLU A 179 4.03 -5.54 19.93
CA GLU A 179 4.11 -6.85 19.29
C GLU A 179 3.51 -6.87 17.88
N GLN A 180 2.31 -6.30 17.74
CA GLN A 180 1.63 -6.22 16.44
C GLN A 180 2.40 -5.30 15.47
N ALA A 181 2.83 -4.13 15.94
CA ALA A 181 3.68 -3.23 15.14
C ALA A 181 4.95 -3.92 14.68
N THR A 182 5.61 -4.66 15.58
CA THR A 182 6.83 -5.42 15.23
C THR A 182 6.56 -6.45 14.14
N LYS A 183 5.44 -7.17 14.20
CA LYS A 183 5.08 -8.18 13.20
C LYS A 183 4.91 -7.54 11.81
N ILE A 184 4.17 -6.43 11.73
CA ILE A 184 3.90 -5.73 10.47
C ILE A 184 5.19 -5.11 9.91
N VAL A 185 6.01 -4.51 10.77
CA VAL A 185 7.32 -3.95 10.38
C VAL A 185 8.25 -5.05 9.83
N LEU A 186 8.27 -6.23 10.43
CA LEU A 186 9.07 -7.35 9.92
C LEU A 186 8.58 -7.84 8.56
N GLU A 187 7.27 -7.93 8.38
CA GLU A 187 6.69 -8.28 7.08
C GLU A 187 7.05 -7.24 6.01
N GLN A 188 6.95 -5.97 6.37
CA GLN A 188 7.33 -4.87 5.49
C GLN A 188 8.84 -4.90 5.16
N ALA A 189 9.68 -5.25 6.12
CA ALA A 189 11.11 -5.42 5.91
C ALA A 189 11.38 -6.55 4.91
N GLU A 190 10.72 -7.71 5.04
CA GLU A 190 10.90 -8.86 4.13
C GLU A 190 10.59 -8.49 2.68
N VAL A 191 9.47 -7.80 2.45
CA VAL A 191 9.06 -7.38 1.10
C VAL A 191 10.06 -6.43 0.45
N LEU A 192 10.54 -5.42 1.19
CA LEU A 192 11.55 -4.48 0.67
C LEU A 192 12.89 -5.17 0.44
N SER A 193 13.22 -6.16 1.27
CA SER A 193 14.47 -6.89 1.15
C SER A 193 14.51 -7.75 -0.11
N GLU A 194 13.42 -8.45 -0.42
CA GLU A 194 13.28 -9.20 -1.67
C GLU A 194 13.39 -8.28 -2.89
N MET A 195 12.82 -7.08 -2.81
CA MET A 195 12.92 -6.07 -3.87
C MET A 195 14.37 -5.57 -4.05
N TRP A 196 15.09 -5.27 -2.96
CA TRP A 196 16.47 -4.81 -3.02
C TRP A 196 17.47 -5.91 -3.43
N ALA A 197 17.17 -7.18 -3.18
CA ALA A 197 18.03 -8.29 -3.57
C ALA A 197 18.02 -8.60 -5.09
N VAL A 198 17.01 -8.11 -5.81
CA VAL A 198 16.81 -8.34 -7.26
C VAL A 198 17.37 -7.17 -8.11
N GLY A 199 17.75 -6.06 -7.47
CA GLY A 199 18.29 -4.85 -8.13
C GLY A 199 19.79 -4.68 -7.89
#